data_AF-A0A483A5U5-F1
#
_entry.id   AF-A0A483A5U5-F1
#
_cell.length_a   1.000
_cell.length_b   1.000
_cell.length_c   1.000
_cell.angle_alpha   90.00
_cell.angle_beta   90.00
_cell.angle_gamma   90.00
#
_symmetry.space_group_name_H-M   'P 1'
#
loop_
_entity.id
_entity.type
_entity.pdbx_description
1 polymer ?
#
loop_
_entity_poly.entity_id
_entity_poly.type
_entity_poly.pdbx_seq_one_letter_code
_entity_poly.pdbx_strand_id
1 'polypeptide(L)' 'MNAMITQSLRVFFNTLKTELINQKIYQTRKQASSAIFEYIEVFYNKIRRHSTIDYYSPNDYEKRFYRNNIP' A
#
# COMPACT_ATOMS: atom_id res chain seq x y z
N MET A 1 -3.72 7.21 3.94
CA MET A 1 -2.59 8.18 3.96
C MET A 1 -1.23 7.49 4.07
N ASN A 2 -1.16 6.24 4.52
CA ASN A 2 0.08 5.56 4.93
C ASN A 2 1.04 5.25 3.77
N ALA A 3 0.52 4.98 2.57
CA ALA A 3 1.36 4.71 1.39
C ALA A 3 2.25 5.90 0.97
N MET A 4 1.80 7.15 1.16
CA MET A 4 2.58 8.35 0.81
C MET A 4 3.71 8.65 1.81
N ILE A 5 3.55 8.23 3.07
CA ILE A 5 4.52 8.49 4.13
C ILE A 5 5.79 7.63 3.91
N THR A 6 5.63 6.44 3.33
CA THR A 6 6.72 5.46 3.21
C THR A 6 7.27 5.29 1.79
N GLN A 7 6.54 5.74 0.77
CA GLN A 7 6.94 5.59 -0.63
C GLN A 7 6.35 6.69 -1.54
N SER A 8 7.05 7.04 -2.62
CA SER A 8 6.55 8.04 -3.57
C SER A 8 5.30 7.55 -4.32
N LEU A 9 4.38 8.48 -4.62
CA LEU A 9 3.16 8.21 -5.40
C LEU A 9 3.43 7.45 -6.69
N ARG A 10 4.53 7.80 -7.37
CA ARG A 10 4.92 7.18 -8.64
C ARG A 10 5.14 5.68 -8.50
N VAL A 11 5.83 5.27 -7.43
CA VAL A 11 6.11 3.85 -7.18
C VAL A 11 4.85 3.13 -6.73
N PHE A 12 4.03 3.74 -5.87
CA PHE A 12 2.72 3.20 -5.49
C PHE A 12 1.86 2.86 -6.71
N PHE A 13 1.68 3.80 -7.65
CA PHE A 13 0.87 3.55 -8.85
C PHE A 13 1.47 2.50 -9.77
N ASN A 14 2.79 2.46 -9.91
CA ASN A 14 3.45 1.43 -10.71
C ASN A 14 3.17 0.04 -10.13
N THR A 15 3.34 -0.10 -8.82
CA THR A 15 3.07 -1.30 -8.06
C THR A 15 1.61 -1.75 -8.15
N LEU A 16 0.66 -0.83 -7.92
CA LEU A 16 -0.78 -1.10 -7.98
C LEU A 16 -1.16 -1.66 -9.36
N LYS A 17 -0.59 -1.07 -10.43
CA LYS A 17 -0.84 -1.54 -11.79
C LYS A 17 -0.32 -2.96 -12.00
N THR A 18 0.94 -3.21 -11.64
CA THR A 18 1.59 -4.51 -11.86
C THR A 18 0.93 -5.65 -11.08
N GLU A 19 0.54 -5.41 -9.84
CA GLU A 19 0.08 -6.47 -8.93
C GLU A 19 -1.43 -6.66 -8.90
N LEU A 20 -2.22 -5.64 -9.26
CA LEU A 20 -3.68 -5.71 -9.17
C LEU A 20 -4.35 -5.43 -10.52
N ILE A 21 -4.03 -4.31 -11.17
CA ILE A 21 -4.78 -3.87 -12.35
C ILE A 21 -4.49 -4.75 -13.56
N ASN A 22 -3.23 -5.11 -13.78
CA ASN A 22 -2.83 -5.89 -14.95
C ASN A 22 -3.13 -7.39 -14.79
N GLN A 23 -3.44 -7.86 -13.57
CA GLN A 23 -3.68 -9.28 -13.28
C GLN A 23 -5.13 -9.71 -13.54
N LYS A 24 -6.05 -8.75 -13.70
CA LYS A 24 -7.48 -9.03 -13.78
C LYS A 24 -8.22 -8.03 -14.65
N ILE A 25 -9.16 -8.53 -15.45
CA ILE A 25 -10.14 -7.70 -16.14
C ILE A 25 -11.31 -7.44 -15.18
N TYR A 26 -11.71 -6.18 -15.07
CA TYR A 26 -12.85 -5.75 -14.25
C TYR A 26 -14.01 -5.34 -15.14
N GLN A 27 -15.19 -5.88 -14.84
CA GLN A 27 -16.36 -5.76 -15.71
C GLN A 27 -17.11 -4.47 -15.41
N THR A 28 -16.94 -3.96 -14.19
CA THR A 28 -17.53 -2.68 -13.77
C THR A 28 -16.53 -1.86 -12.98
N ARG A 29 -16.71 -0.53 -13.02
CA ARG A 29 -15.93 0.39 -12.18
C ARG A 29 -16.07 0.08 -10.69
N LYS A 30 -17.27 -0.28 -10.22
CA LYS A 30 -17.53 -0.64 -8.82
C LYS A 30 -16.68 -1.84 -8.37
N GLN A 31 -16.54 -2.84 -9.22
CA GLN A 31 -15.69 -4.00 -8.94
C GLN A 31 -14.22 -3.61 -8.84
N ALA A 32 -13.72 -2.80 -9.79
CA ALA A 32 -12.35 -2.29 -9.76
C ALA A 32 -12.08 -1.44 -8.50
N SER A 33 -12.99 -0.53 -8.16
CA SER A 33 -12.88 0.31 -6.95
C SER A 33 -12.84 -0.51 -5.67
N SER A 34 -13.68 -1.55 -5.57
CA SER A 34 -13.68 -2.43 -4.39
C SER A 34 -12.37 -3.21 -4.26
N ALA A 35 -11.86 -3.73 -5.38
CA ALA A 35 -10.58 -4.46 -5.41
C ALA A 35 -9.39 -3.53 -5.05
N ILE A 36 -9.40 -2.29 -5.54
CA ILE A 36 -8.37 -1.29 -5.19
C ILE A 36 -8.43 -0.98 -3.70
N PHE A 37 -9.62 -0.78 -3.14
CA PHE A 37 -9.79 -0.51 -1.72
C PHE A 37 -9.27 -1.67 -0.85
N GLU A 38 -9.68 -2.90 -1.17
CA GLU A 38 -9.21 -4.10 -0.48
C GLU A 38 -7.69 -4.26 -0.60
N TYR A 39 -7.14 -4.07 -1.80
CA TYR A 39 -5.70 -4.11 -2.01
C TYR A 39 -4.96 -3.10 -1.14
N ILE A 40 -5.44 -1.86 -1.04
CA ILE A 40 -4.80 -0.82 -0.22
C ILE A 40 -4.87 -1.17 1.26
N GLU A 41 -6.06 -1.47 1.78
CA GLU A 41 -6.31 -1.62 3.22
C GLU A 41 -5.87 -2.96 3.80
N VAL A 42 -6.00 -4.03 3.02
CA VAL A 42 -5.75 -5.39 3.49
C VAL A 42 -4.34 -5.85 3.13
N PHE A 43 -3.85 -5.51 1.93
CA PHE A 43 -2.56 -6.01 1.45
C PHE A 43 -1.46 -4.96 1.53
N TYR A 44 -1.61 -3.82 0.86
CA TYR A 44 -0.55 -2.83 0.71
C TYR A 44 -0.16 -2.22 2.07
N ASN A 45 -1.12 -1.69 2.84
CA ASN A 45 -0.79 -1.02 4.10
C ASN A 45 -0.33 -2.01 5.19
N LYS A 46 -0.83 -3.26 5.18
CA LYS A 46 -0.63 -4.23 6.27
C LYS A 46 0.46 -5.28 6.03
N ILE A 47 0.68 -5.69 4.78
CA ILE A 47 1.48 -6.89 4.46
C ILE A 47 2.65 -6.56 3.55
N ARG A 48 2.43 -5.70 2.55
CA ARG A 48 3.44 -5.35 1.54
C ARG A 48 4.68 -4.73 2.20
N ARG A 49 5.83 -5.36 1.97
CA ARG A 49 7.12 -4.87 2.46
C ARG A 49 7.80 -3.96 1.44
N HIS A 50 8.46 -2.93 1.93
CA HIS A 50 9.17 -1.96 1.10
C HIS A 50 10.65 -1.90 1.47
N SER A 51 11.54 -2.10 0.51
CA SER A 51 13.00 -2.05 0.74
C SER A 51 13.49 -0.68 1.22
N THR A 52 12.75 0.39 0.93
CA THR A 52 13.06 1.76 1.37
C THR A 52 12.81 2.02 2.85
N ILE A 53 12.09 1.13 3.54
CA ILE A 53 11.79 1.20 4.98
C ILE A 53 12.16 -0.10 5.66
N ASP A 54 13.37 -0.61 5.41
CA ASP A 54 13.91 -1.82 6.04
C ASP A 54 13.00 -3.05 5.92
N TYR A 55 12.26 -3.14 4.81
CA TYR A 55 11.30 -4.22 4.55
C TYR A 55 10.15 -4.30 5.57
N TYR A 56 9.78 -3.20 6.22
CA TYR A 56 8.54 -3.10 6.97
C TYR A 56 7.33 -2.86 6.05
N SER A 57 6.14 -3.20 6.56
CA SER A 57 4.89 -2.73 5.98
C SER A 57 4.68 -1.24 6.33
N PRO A 58 3.90 -0.47 5.55
CA PRO A 58 3.59 0.91 5.87
C PRO A 58 3.03 1.09 7.28
N ASN A 59 2.11 0.21 7.69
CA ASN A 59 1.53 0.26 9.04
C ASN A 59 2.54 -0.08 10.15
N ASP A 60 3.45 -1.03 9.92
CA ASP A 60 4.46 -1.38 10.93
C ASP A 60 5.50 -0.27 11.07
N TYR A 61 5.88 0.35 9.96
CA TYR A 61 6.77 1.50 9.96
C TYR A 61 6.15 2.68 10.70
N GLU A 62 4.89 3.01 10.40
CA GLU A 62 4.15 4.10 11.07
C GLU A 62 4.03 3.83 12.59
N LYS A 63 3.67 2.62 12.99
CA LYS A 63 3.61 2.23 14.42
C LYS A 63 4.95 2.39 15.13
N ARG A 64 6.05 2.01 14.48
CA ARG A 64 7.40 2.16 15.04
C ARG A 64 7.81 3.63 15.11
N PHE A 65 7.52 4.39 14.07
CA PHE A 65 7.77 5.83 14.05
C PHE A 65 7.06 6.51 15.22
N TYR A 66 5.76 6.30 15.40
CA TYR A 66 5.05 6.90 16.53
C TYR A 66 5.51 6.35 17.88
N ARG A 67 5.79 5.05 18.01
CA ARG A 67 6.33 4.49 19.27
C ARG A 67 7.65 5.13 19.69
N ASN A 68 8.53 5.41 18.73
CA ASN A 68 9.87 5.95 19.00
C ASN A 68 9.89 7.48 19.11
N ASN A 69 8.82 8.17 18.73
CA ASN A 69 8.70 9.63 18.74
C ASN A 69 7.66 10.15 19.76
N ILE A 70 7.28 9.33 20.74
CA ILE A 70 6.56 9.77 21.94
C ILE A 70 7.62 10.09 23.02
N PRO A 71 7.62 11.28 23.67
CA PRO A 71 8.47 11.54 24.83
C PRO A 71 8.18 10.59 25.99
#